data_AF-A0A3N5PUQ4-F1
#
_entry.id   AF-A0A3N5PUQ4-F1
#
_cell.length_a   1.000
_cell.length_b   1.000
_cell.length_c   1.000
_cell.angle_alpha   90.00
_cell.angle_beta   90.00
_cell.angle_gamma   90.00
#
_symmetry.space_group_name_H-M   'P 1'
#
loop_
_entity.id
_entity.type
_entity.pdbx_description
1 polymer ?
#
loop_
_entity_poly.entity_id
_entity_poly.type
_entity_poly.pdbx_seq_one_letter_code
_entity_poly.pdbx_strand_id
1 'polypeptide(L)'
;MTEAIDLVKRWIRSSARIVALTGAGISTESGIPDFRGPQGVWTKNPKAEKLSNIHYYMSDPEVRRLSWQQRLVHPAWHAAPNAGHRALAELERAGRL
;
A
#
# COMPACT_ATOMS: atom_id res chain seq x y z
N MET A 1 -2.22 -8.71 22.67
CA MET A 1 -1.34 -8.57 21.48
C MET A 1 -0.63 -9.89 21.16
N THR A 2 0.05 -10.51 22.13
CA THR A 2 0.85 -11.73 21.95
C THR A 2 0.02 -12.95 21.50
N GLU A 3 -1.17 -13.14 22.07
CA GLU A 3 -2.03 -14.29 21.71
C GLU A 3 -2.45 -14.31 20.23
N ALA A 4 -2.78 -13.14 19.67
CA ALA A 4 -3.14 -13.02 18.26
C ALA A 4 -1.95 -13.32 17.33
N ILE A 5 -0.76 -12.84 17.69
CA ILE A 5 0.48 -13.12 16.94
C ILE A 5 0.79 -14.62 16.98
N ASP A 6 0.67 -15.27 18.14
CA ASP A 6 0.93 -16.69 18.28
C ASP A 6 -0.10 -17.56 17.54
N LEU A 7 -1.36 -17.11 17.47
CA LEU A 7 -2.38 -17.75 16.65
C LEU A 7 -2.02 -17.68 15.15
N VAL A 8 -1.63 -16.51 14.64
CA VAL A 8 -1.22 -16.35 13.23
C VAL A 8 0.02 -17.19 12.92
N LYS A 9 1.00 -17.26 13.83
CA LYS A 9 2.17 -18.15 13.68
C LYS A 9 1.76 -19.61 13.52
N ARG A 10 0.76 -20.08 14.28
CA ARG A 10 0.23 -21.45 14.13
C ARG A 10 -0.38 -21.64 12.74
N TRP A 11 -1.21 -20.71 12.28
CA TRP A 11 -1.83 -20.78 10.96
C TRP A 11 -0.80 -20.80 9.83
N ILE A 12 0.24 -19.95 9.89
CA ILE A 12 1.32 -19.93 8.89
C ILE A 12 2.05 -21.28 8.83
N ARG A 13 2.34 -21.88 10.00
CA ARG A 13 3.04 -23.17 10.06
C ARG A 13 2.22 -24.31 9.47
N SER A 14 0.91 -24.32 9.71
CA SER A 14 -0.01 -25.39 9.28
C SER A 14 -0.54 -25.22 7.85
N SER A 15 -0.38 -24.06 7.24
CA SER A 15 -0.89 -23.78 5.90
C SER A 15 0.08 -24.24 4.81
N ALA A 16 -0.46 -24.91 3.78
CA ALA A 16 0.31 -25.32 2.60
C ALA A 16 0.26 -24.29 1.46
N ARG A 17 -0.70 -23.37 1.48
CA ARG A 17 -0.89 -22.31 0.48
C ARG A 17 -1.43 -21.06 1.17
N ILE A 18 -0.62 -20.01 1.24
CA ILE A 18 -1.00 -18.73 1.84
C ILE A 18 -1.27 -17.74 0.70
N VAL A 19 -2.22 -16.83 0.91
CA VAL A 19 -2.44 -15.69 0.02
C VAL A 19 -2.37 -14.42 0.86
N ALA A 20 -1.59 -13.43 0.42
CA ALA A 20 -1.49 -12.13 1.05
C ALA A 20 -2.26 -11.09 0.22
N LEU A 21 -3.35 -10.55 0.79
CA LEU A 21 -4.01 -9.37 0.24
C LEU A 21 -3.48 -8.12 0.96
N THR A 22 -2.80 -7.26 0.24
CA THR A 22 -2.21 -6.03 0.78
C THR A 22 -2.95 -4.78 0.29
N GLY A 23 -2.83 -3.70 1.05
CA GLY A 23 -3.25 -2.36 0.64
C GLY A 23 -2.15 -1.36 0.93
N ALA A 24 -2.39 -0.08 0.62
CA ALA A 24 -1.40 0.99 0.81
C ALA A 24 -0.84 1.08 2.25
N GLY A 25 -1.61 0.61 3.25
CA GLY A 25 -1.19 0.53 4.64
C GLY A 25 0.17 -0.16 4.85
N ILE A 26 0.48 -1.23 4.09
CA ILE A 26 1.75 -1.96 4.22
C ILE A 26 2.96 -1.08 3.88
N SER A 27 2.77 0.00 3.13
CA SER A 27 3.84 0.89 2.66
C SER A 27 3.95 2.21 3.43
N THR A 28 3.11 2.41 4.45
CA THR A 28 3.17 3.63 5.29
C THR A 28 4.50 3.75 6.04
N GLU A 29 5.03 2.64 6.56
CA GLU A 29 6.37 2.57 7.17
C GLU A 29 7.51 2.74 6.15
N SER A 30 7.21 2.63 4.85
CA SER A 30 8.15 2.94 3.76
C SER A 30 8.07 4.41 3.32
N GLY A 31 7.32 5.25 4.03
CA GLY A 31 7.15 6.68 3.71
C GLY A 31 6.15 6.97 2.60
N ILE A 32 5.39 5.98 2.12
CA ILE A 32 4.33 6.17 1.14
C ILE A 32 3.01 6.36 1.90
N PRO A 33 2.36 7.53 1.83
CA PRO A 33 1.11 7.75 2.54
C PRO A 33 0.01 6.82 1.99
N ASP A 34 -0.86 6.35 2.87
CA ASP A 34 -2.10 5.70 2.45
C ASP A 34 -3.12 6.73 1.92
N PHE A 35 -4.28 6.25 1.50
CA PHE A 35 -5.33 7.15 0.99
C PHE A 35 -6.23 7.72 2.09
N ARG A 36 -6.60 6.90 3.08
CA ARG A 36 -7.75 7.17 3.99
C ARG A 36 -7.42 7.11 5.48
N GLY A 37 -6.21 6.77 5.87
CA GLY A 37 -5.79 6.77 7.26
C GLY A 37 -5.74 8.18 7.84
N PRO A 38 -5.40 8.34 9.14
CA PRO A 38 -5.35 9.66 9.78
C PRO A 38 -4.40 10.65 9.09
N GLN A 39 -3.36 10.12 8.43
CA GLN A 39 -2.39 10.91 7.66
C GLN A 39 -2.54 10.73 6.13
N GLY A 40 -3.63 10.10 5.69
CA GLY A 40 -3.84 9.72 4.31
C GLY A 40 -4.07 10.89 3.36
N VAL A 41 -3.76 10.67 2.08
CA VAL A 41 -3.82 11.70 1.03
C VAL A 41 -5.21 12.33 0.93
N TRP A 42 -6.28 11.52 0.93
CA TRP A 42 -7.66 12.01 0.79
C TRP A 42 -8.24 12.52 2.11
N THR A 43 -7.73 12.05 3.24
CA THR A 43 -8.05 12.61 4.55
C THR A 43 -7.54 14.04 4.67
N LYS A 44 -6.30 14.31 4.24
CA LYS A 44 -5.70 15.66 4.26
C LYS A 44 -6.24 16.55 3.16
N ASN A 45 -6.50 15.99 1.98
CA ASN A 45 -7.02 16.73 0.84
C ASN A 45 -8.08 15.88 0.11
N PRO A 46 -9.37 15.99 0.47
CA PRO A 46 -10.44 15.25 -0.19
C PRO A 46 -10.51 15.50 -1.70
N LYS A 47 -10.09 16.68 -2.18
CA LYS A 47 -10.07 16.98 -3.62
C LYS A 47 -9.01 16.16 -4.38
N ALA A 48 -8.00 15.63 -3.69
CA ALA A 48 -6.98 14.78 -4.32
C ALA A 48 -7.55 13.45 -4.84
N GLU A 49 -8.71 13.01 -4.36
CA GLU A 49 -9.40 11.83 -4.89
C GLU A 49 -9.70 11.96 -6.39
N LYS A 50 -9.95 13.19 -6.88
CA LYS A 50 -10.20 13.45 -8.31
C LYS A 50 -9.05 13.00 -9.20
N LEU A 51 -7.81 13.01 -8.69
CA LEU A 51 -6.62 12.56 -9.43
C LEU A 51 -6.63 11.03 -9.68
N SER A 52 -7.46 10.29 -8.93
CA SER A 52 -7.63 8.84 -9.02
C SER A 52 -8.99 8.44 -9.61
N ASN A 53 -9.77 9.39 -10.14
CA ASN A 53 -11.09 9.13 -10.73
C ASN A 53 -11.02 9.27 -12.25
N ILE A 54 -11.40 8.19 -12.96
CA ILE A 54 -11.28 8.11 -14.42
C ILE A 54 -12.14 9.15 -15.17
N HIS A 55 -13.31 9.52 -14.63
CA HIS A 55 -14.17 10.51 -15.28
C HIS A 55 -13.50 11.89 -15.28
N TYR A 56 -12.98 12.33 -14.13
CA TYR A 56 -12.26 13.60 -14.05
C TYR A 56 -10.97 13.57 -14.86
N TYR A 57 -10.22 12.47 -14.84
CA TYR A 57 -9.01 12.33 -15.65
C TYR A 57 -9.30 12.52 -17.16
N MET A 58 -10.42 11.98 -17.65
CA MET A 58 -10.80 12.06 -19.06
C MET A 58 -11.41 13.40 -19.45
N SER A 59 -12.20 14.03 -18.56
CA SER A 59 -12.94 15.26 -18.86
C SER A 59 -12.16 16.55 -18.57
N ASP A 60 -11.13 16.51 -17.72
CA ASP A 60 -10.43 17.69 -17.23
C ASP A 60 -8.91 17.60 -17.53
N PRO A 61 -8.40 18.39 -18.50
CA PRO A 61 -6.98 18.43 -18.83
C PRO A 61 -6.07 18.82 -17.66
N GLU A 62 -6.53 19.66 -16.74
CA GLU A 62 -5.74 20.11 -15.59
C GLU A 62 -5.61 19.00 -14.54
N VAL A 63 -6.69 18.25 -14.27
CA VAL A 63 -6.62 17.03 -13.43
C VAL A 63 -5.62 16.03 -14.01
N ARG A 64 -5.62 15.87 -15.33
CA ARG A 64 -4.68 14.99 -16.04
C ARG A 64 -3.24 15.45 -15.87
N ARG A 65 -2.97 16.74 -16.09
CA ARG A 65 -1.65 17.36 -15.92
C ARG A 65 -1.13 17.19 -14.49
N LEU A 66 -1.98 17.46 -13.50
CA LEU A 66 -1.65 17.28 -12.08
C LEU A 66 -1.38 15.81 -11.73
N SER A 67 -2.16 14.86 -12.27
CA SER A 67 -1.93 13.43 -12.07
C SER A 67 -0.53 13.01 -12.53
N TRP A 68 -0.09 13.50 -13.69
CA TRP A 68 1.27 13.26 -14.19
C TRP A 68 2.35 13.92 -13.33
N GLN A 69 2.15 15.18 -12.93
CA GLN A 69 3.09 15.87 -12.04
C GLN A 69 3.26 15.15 -10.70
N GLN A 70 2.17 14.68 -10.09
CA GLN A 70 2.21 13.91 -8.84
C GLN A 70 2.96 12.58 -9.00
N ARG A 71 2.85 11.92 -10.16
CA ARG A 71 3.62 10.69 -10.44
C ARG A 71 5.11 10.97 -10.54
N LEU A 72 5.54 12.11 -11.08
CA LEU A 72 6.96 12.45 -11.19
C LEU A 72 7.63 12.62 -9.84
N VAL A 73 6.92 13.19 -8.86
CA VAL A 73 7.44 13.49 -7.52
C VAL A 73 7.01 12.46 -6.45
N HIS A 74 6.43 11.34 -6.87
CA HIS A 74 5.85 10.38 -5.95
C HIS A 74 6.92 9.72 -5.06
N PRO A 75 6.72 9.59 -3.72
CA PRO A 75 7.74 9.04 -2.80
C PRO A 75 8.15 7.60 -3.11
N ALA A 76 7.31 6.84 -3.84
CA ALA A 76 7.63 5.47 -4.24
C ALA A 76 8.91 5.35 -5.10
N TRP A 77 9.35 6.41 -5.77
CA TRP A 77 10.61 6.40 -6.53
C TRP A 77 11.85 6.24 -5.65
N HIS A 78 11.74 6.57 -4.36
CA HIS A 78 12.85 6.52 -3.40
C HIS A 78 12.56 5.62 -2.19
N ALA A 79 11.35 5.06 -2.13
CA ALA A 79 10.94 4.19 -1.04
C ALA A 79 11.68 2.85 -1.11
N ALA A 80 12.05 2.31 0.06
CA ALA A 80 12.60 0.98 0.20
C ALA A 80 11.56 0.04 0.85
N PRO A 81 11.62 -1.28 0.57
CA PRO A 81 10.81 -2.26 1.29
C PRO A 81 11.02 -2.15 2.80
N ASN A 82 9.95 -2.24 3.58
CA ASN A 82 9.99 -2.31 5.05
C ASN A 82 9.93 -3.76 5.57
N ALA A 83 9.78 -3.93 6.89
CA ALA A 83 9.72 -5.24 7.52
C ALA A 83 8.54 -6.09 7.03
N GLY A 84 7.36 -5.50 6.80
CA GLY A 84 6.20 -6.22 6.26
C GLY A 84 6.45 -6.80 4.87
N HIS A 85 7.05 -6.02 3.97
CA HIS A 85 7.42 -6.49 2.63
C HIS A 85 8.45 -7.63 2.69
N ARG A 86 9.49 -7.49 3.54
CA ARG A 86 10.51 -8.51 3.72
C ARG A 86 9.95 -9.81 4.30
N ALA A 87 9.02 -9.72 5.25
CA ALA A 87 8.35 -10.89 5.81
C ALA A 87 7.55 -11.67 4.76
N LEU A 88 6.86 -10.99 3.84
CA LEU A 88 6.17 -11.66 2.73
C LEU A 88 7.15 -12.34 1.76
N ALA A 89 8.26 -11.67 1.43
CA ALA A 89 9.31 -12.26 0.60
C ALA A 89 9.97 -13.48 1.26
N GLU A 90 10.11 -13.50 2.58
CA GLU A 90 10.59 -14.67 3.33
C GLU A 90 9.59 -15.83 3.28
N LEU A 91 8.28 -15.57 3.36
CA LEU A 91 7.24 -16.60 3.21
C LEU A 91 7.22 -17.20 1.81
N GLU A 92 7.40 -16.39 0.77
CA GLU A 92 7.55 -16.86 -0.62
C GLU A 92 8.80 -17.74 -0.78
N ARG A 93 9.96 -17.30 -0.29
CA ARG A 93 11.19 -18.10 -0.33
C ARG A 93 11.09 -19.42 0.44
N ALA A 94 10.24 -19.48 1.46
CA ALA A 94 9.94 -20.70 2.19
C ALA A 94 8.93 -21.61 1.48
N GLY A 95 8.43 -21.24 0.29
CA GLY A 95 7.46 -22.00 -0.51
C GLY A 95 6.06 -22.00 0.09
N ARG A 96 5.70 -20.97 0.86
CA ARG A 96 4.41 -20.90 1.58
C ARG A 96 3.44 -19.88 1.01
N LEU A 97 3.96 -18.85 0.35
CA LEU A 97 3.19 -17.83 -0.37
C LEU A 97 3.14 -18.16 -1.86
#